data_AF-A0A9W6G0M7-F1
#
_entry.id   AF-A0A9W6G0M7-F1
#
_cell.length_a   1.000
_cell.length_b   1.000
_cell.length_c   1.000
_cell.angle_alpha   90.00
_cell.angle_beta   90.00
_cell.angle_gamma   90.00
#
_symmetry.space_group_name_H-M   'P 1'
#
loop_
_entity.id
_entity.type
_entity.pdbx_description
1 polymer ?
#
loop_
_entity_poly.entity_id
_entity_poly.type
_entity_poly.pdbx_seq_one_letter_code
_entity_poly.pdbx_strand_id
1 'polypeptide(L)'
;MKVVLAAIHPAPSPQAVPLANAFLKAYLGTDEELAARVAVTLCDFLRSTPADVCAAEVLAHEPDAVGFSLYLWNTEESARVAAELRRKRPGITIFAGGPQATADPLETLTGGGYDFLILGEGEVPFLEVTARLADGRPFRGAPGTAWLDDGKLASRPQKPVALLDTIPSPFLSEIIEPGRYGGLLWQLSRGCDFACEYCFDYKGTKGVRRFSLERVDAELDFLVRNNVPQVFVLDSTFNVDAQRAKTILRMIRKRAPHIHFHFEVRSEFLDREMARLFAGITCSLQIGLQSADPAVLKGIRRHFDPGDFQKRVALLNESGAVFGFDLIYGLPGDSLACFRQSLDFALALYPNHLDIFPLAVLPGTPLAARAAKAGLDHLPAPPYALVATPTFPAPDMKRAARLAGACDIFYSRGRAVAWFNGVIASLSLTPAEFLDAFGGWLERQGLETREEALGDEAIWLLQRSFLAHIFADRRVRRLLPLALDLVDYHYHYAAALLAPPPELPTDRSLAGLNILDQVMCLAPSTRLARFSYEITDLLEAGNADLREIGACFSPSPSWAVIYPRGNDIFTESLLESYFLLLEGLDGCRRAGDVVARLALPGEEAAEFLEFAAAEGIVTVRNCS
;
A
#
# COMPACT_ATOMS: atom_id res chain seq x y z
N MET A 1 28.95 -24.29 13.29
CA MET A 1 27.63 -24.02 13.89
C MET A 1 26.66 -23.66 12.78
N LYS A 2 25.44 -24.17 12.78
CA LYS A 2 24.36 -23.86 11.83
C LYS A 2 23.28 -23.04 12.52
N VAL A 3 22.91 -21.90 11.95
CA VAL A 3 21.84 -21.02 12.45
C VAL A 3 20.78 -20.88 11.38
N VAL A 4 19.51 -21.06 11.75
CA VAL A 4 18.37 -20.73 10.88
C VAL A 4 17.70 -19.46 11.40
N LEU A 5 17.49 -18.47 10.53
CA LEU A 5 16.71 -17.27 10.82
C LEU A 5 15.36 -17.37 10.09
N ALA A 6 14.29 -17.55 10.86
CA ALA A 6 12.94 -17.70 10.36
C ALA A 6 12.18 -16.35 10.37
N ALA A 7 11.51 -16.05 9.27
CA ALA A 7 10.54 -14.95 9.17
C ALA A 7 9.16 -15.54 8.84
N ILE A 8 8.11 -14.98 9.44
CA ILE A 8 6.72 -15.36 9.15
C ILE A 8 5.97 -14.11 8.69
N HIS A 9 5.45 -14.16 7.46
CA HIS A 9 4.81 -13.05 6.77
C HIS A 9 3.28 -13.20 6.76
N PRO A 10 2.51 -12.09 6.76
CA PRO A 10 1.05 -12.16 6.78
C PRO A 10 0.45 -12.90 5.59
N ALA A 11 0.94 -12.59 4.39
CA ALA A 11 0.47 -13.12 3.11
C ALA A 11 1.59 -12.97 2.06
N PRO A 12 1.50 -13.66 0.91
CA PRO A 12 2.39 -13.41 -0.21
C PRO A 12 2.23 -11.96 -0.67
N SER A 13 3.30 -11.17 -0.56
CA SER A 13 3.27 -9.78 -1.01
C SER A 13 4.67 -9.27 -1.35
N PRO A 14 4.76 -8.14 -2.09
CA PRO A 14 6.00 -7.40 -2.29
C PRO A 14 6.72 -6.97 -0.99
N GLN A 15 6.03 -6.97 0.14
CA GLN A 15 6.58 -6.62 1.46
C GLN A 15 7.00 -7.85 2.27
N ALA A 16 6.76 -9.07 1.77
CA ALA A 16 7.11 -10.33 2.43
C ALA A 16 8.61 -10.67 2.30
N VAL A 17 9.49 -9.66 2.44
CA VAL A 17 10.94 -9.80 2.34
C VAL A 17 11.53 -9.93 3.75
N PRO A 18 12.34 -10.96 4.05
CA PRO A 18 12.95 -11.15 5.37
C PRO A 18 14.16 -10.22 5.58
N LEU A 19 13.98 -8.91 5.34
CA LEU A 19 15.06 -7.92 5.29
C LEU A 19 15.86 -7.84 6.61
N ALA A 20 15.19 -7.92 7.77
CA ALA A 20 15.87 -7.92 9.06
C ALA A 20 16.82 -9.12 9.19
N ASN A 21 16.36 -10.33 8.84
CA ASN A 21 17.21 -11.53 8.87
C ASN A 21 18.36 -11.44 7.87
N ALA A 22 18.12 -10.83 6.70
CA ALA A 22 19.14 -10.61 5.68
C ALA A 22 20.23 -9.64 6.17
N PHE A 23 19.87 -8.58 6.91
CA PHE A 23 20.84 -7.70 7.58
C PHE A 23 21.68 -8.45 8.60
N LEU A 24 21.09 -9.32 9.43
CA LEU A 24 21.85 -10.12 10.40
C LEU A 24 22.88 -11.02 9.69
N LYS A 25 22.47 -11.68 8.60
CA LYS A 25 23.37 -12.51 7.79
C LYS A 25 24.46 -11.69 7.10
N ALA A 26 24.12 -10.51 6.57
CA ALA A 26 25.10 -9.61 5.95
C ALA A 26 26.14 -9.14 6.98
N TYR A 27 25.69 -8.80 8.18
CA TYR A 27 26.55 -8.32 9.25
C TYR A 27 27.49 -9.39 9.79
N LEU A 28 27.06 -10.66 9.85
CA LEU A 28 27.94 -11.79 10.17
C LEU A 28 29.16 -11.84 9.24
N GLY A 29 28.99 -11.50 7.96
CA GLY A 29 30.07 -11.47 6.97
C GLY A 29 31.15 -10.41 7.22
N THR A 30 30.97 -9.50 8.20
CA THR A 30 32.01 -8.54 8.60
C THR A 30 33.09 -9.17 9.48
N ASP A 31 32.84 -10.36 10.04
CA ASP A 31 33.81 -11.16 10.80
C ASP A 31 34.12 -12.45 10.03
N GLU A 32 35.21 -12.44 9.26
CA GLU A 32 35.58 -13.56 8.38
C GLU A 32 35.86 -14.87 9.15
N GLU A 33 36.44 -14.78 10.35
CA GLU A 33 36.74 -15.96 11.18
C GLU A 33 35.45 -16.62 11.67
N LEU A 34 34.50 -15.80 12.15
CA LEU A 34 33.22 -16.31 12.59
C LEU A 34 32.37 -16.81 11.42
N ALA A 35 32.33 -16.08 10.31
CA ALA A 35 31.59 -16.47 9.10
C ALA A 35 32.10 -17.80 8.51
N ALA A 36 33.38 -18.13 8.65
CA ALA A 36 33.93 -19.43 8.25
C ALA A 36 33.44 -20.61 9.13
N ARG A 37 32.99 -20.32 10.36
CA ARG A 37 32.56 -21.32 11.35
C ARG A 37 31.04 -21.35 11.56
N VAL A 38 30.31 -20.33 11.12
CA VAL A 38 28.87 -20.17 11.32
C VAL A 38 28.16 -20.05 9.97
N ALA A 39 27.31 -21.04 9.66
CA ALA A 39 26.47 -21.02 8.48
C ALA A 39 25.07 -20.49 8.85
N VAL A 40 24.62 -19.42 8.17
CA VAL A 40 23.27 -18.84 8.38
C VAL A 40 22.36 -19.12 7.17
N THR A 41 21.24 -19.78 7.44
CA THR A 41 20.18 -20.04 6.47
C THR A 41 18.97 -19.17 6.79
N LEU A 42 18.35 -18.61 5.76
CA LEU A 42 17.10 -17.84 5.89
C LEU A 42 15.94 -18.74 5.49
N CYS A 43 14.92 -18.82 6.34
CA CYS A 43 13.65 -19.47 6.03
C CYS A 43 12.53 -18.45 6.18
N ASP A 44 11.58 -18.46 5.26
CA ASP A 44 10.43 -17.56 5.26
C ASP A 44 9.15 -18.34 5.03
N PHE A 45 8.15 -18.05 5.84
CA PHE A 45 6.88 -18.75 5.90
C PHE A 45 5.73 -17.77 5.84
N LEU A 46 4.52 -18.28 5.59
CA LEU A 46 3.29 -17.52 5.71
C LEU A 46 2.61 -17.84 7.03
N ARG A 47 1.79 -16.94 7.56
CA ARG A 47 0.95 -17.20 8.74
C ARG A 47 0.03 -18.40 8.56
N SER A 48 -0.40 -18.65 7.33
CA SER A 48 -1.22 -19.80 6.95
C SER A 48 -0.44 -21.12 6.91
N THR A 49 0.89 -21.09 6.91
CA THR A 49 1.71 -22.30 6.89
C THR A 49 1.62 -23.01 8.25
N PRO A 50 1.28 -24.32 8.28
CA PRO A 50 1.20 -25.08 9.54
C PRO A 50 2.54 -25.12 10.29
N ALA A 51 2.48 -24.97 11.62
CA ALA A 51 3.68 -24.85 12.45
C ALA A 51 4.60 -26.08 12.41
N ASP A 52 4.03 -27.28 12.27
CA ASP A 52 4.78 -28.53 12.18
C ASP A 52 5.53 -28.68 10.85
N VAL A 53 5.00 -28.10 9.77
CA VAL A 53 5.64 -27.98 8.45
C VAL A 53 6.78 -27.00 8.52
N CYS A 54 6.56 -25.79 9.05
CA CYS A 54 7.62 -24.80 9.26
C CYS A 54 8.77 -25.41 10.09
N ALA A 55 8.44 -26.10 11.19
CA ALA A 55 9.43 -26.75 12.04
C ALA A 55 10.18 -27.88 11.32
N ALA A 56 9.52 -28.66 10.46
CA ALA A 56 10.17 -29.71 9.68
C ALA A 56 11.17 -29.14 8.67
N GLU A 57 10.80 -28.07 7.98
CA GLU A 57 11.68 -27.39 7.02
C GLU A 57 12.89 -26.77 7.73
N VAL A 58 12.68 -26.06 8.85
CA VAL A 58 13.76 -25.52 9.67
C VAL A 58 14.72 -26.64 10.13
N LEU A 59 14.19 -27.78 10.58
CA LEU A 59 15.00 -28.90 11.06
C LEU A 59 15.76 -29.63 9.94
N ALA A 60 15.29 -29.56 8.69
CA ALA A 60 15.99 -30.13 7.54
C ALA A 60 17.38 -29.48 7.29
N HIS A 61 17.58 -28.26 7.76
CA HIS A 61 18.87 -27.58 7.76
C HIS A 61 19.80 -28.00 8.92
N GLU A 62 19.33 -28.89 9.81
CA GLU A 62 20.04 -29.37 11.00
C GLU A 62 20.57 -28.25 11.92
N PRO A 63 19.79 -27.20 12.25
CA PRO A 63 20.28 -26.03 12.98
C PRO A 63 20.73 -26.36 14.40
N ASP A 64 21.81 -25.70 14.84
CA ASP A 64 22.20 -25.64 16.25
C ASP A 64 21.41 -24.56 17.02
N ALA A 65 21.04 -23.48 16.32
CA ALA A 65 20.19 -22.43 16.85
C ALA A 65 19.16 -21.92 15.83
N VAL A 66 18.01 -21.46 16.31
CA VAL A 66 16.93 -20.90 15.48
C VAL A 66 16.52 -19.53 16.01
N GLY A 67 16.50 -18.52 15.14
CA GLY A 67 16.11 -17.15 15.45
C GLY A 67 14.81 -16.75 14.76
N PHE A 68 13.91 -16.08 15.47
CA PHE A 68 12.66 -15.53 14.90
C PHE A 68 12.67 -14.00 14.88
N SER A 69 12.21 -13.40 13.77
CA SER A 69 11.91 -11.96 13.71
C SER A 69 10.44 -11.71 14.06
N LEU A 70 10.19 -11.13 15.24
CA LEU A 70 8.85 -10.94 15.80
C LEU A 70 8.31 -9.53 15.53
N TYR A 71 7.17 -9.52 14.84
CA TYR A 71 6.34 -8.36 14.54
C TYR A 71 4.94 -8.55 15.14
N LEU A 72 4.13 -7.49 15.13
CA LEU A 72 2.76 -7.50 15.68
C LEU A 72 1.92 -8.68 15.15
N TRP A 73 2.10 -9.07 13.89
CA TRP A 73 1.25 -10.03 13.20
C TRP A 73 1.72 -11.49 13.27
N ASN A 74 2.89 -11.80 13.85
CA ASN A 74 3.45 -13.16 13.79
C ASN A 74 3.92 -13.74 15.12
N THR A 75 3.56 -13.11 16.25
CA THR A 75 4.01 -13.52 17.59
C THR A 75 3.52 -14.91 17.95
N GLU A 76 2.23 -15.17 17.73
CA GLU A 76 1.58 -16.45 18.06
C GLU A 76 2.07 -17.58 17.15
N GLU A 77 2.15 -17.31 15.85
CA GLU A 77 2.60 -18.27 14.85
C GLU A 77 4.06 -18.67 15.12
N SER A 78 4.93 -17.71 15.41
CA SER A 78 6.33 -17.97 15.76
C SER A 78 6.46 -18.81 17.02
N ALA A 79 5.66 -18.53 18.05
CA ALA A 79 5.65 -19.30 19.30
C ALA A 79 5.20 -20.76 19.07
N ARG A 80 4.20 -20.99 18.19
CA ARG A 80 3.76 -22.34 17.80
C ARG A 80 4.86 -23.11 17.08
N VAL A 81 5.59 -22.45 16.17
CA VAL A 81 6.76 -23.07 15.50
C VAL A 81 7.87 -23.38 16.50
N ALA A 82 8.18 -22.46 17.43
CA ALA A 82 9.17 -22.68 18.47
C ALA A 82 8.82 -23.89 19.37
N ALA A 83 7.54 -24.04 19.73
CA ALA A 83 7.06 -25.20 20.48
C ALA A 83 7.26 -26.52 19.72
N GLU A 84 6.93 -26.54 18.42
CA GLU A 84 7.12 -27.73 17.56
C GLU A 84 8.60 -28.07 17.37
N LEU A 85 9.47 -27.07 17.18
CA LEU A 85 10.91 -27.25 17.12
C LEU A 85 11.45 -27.91 18.39
N ARG A 86 11.04 -27.41 19.56
CA ARG A 86 11.49 -27.93 20.85
C ARG A 86 10.96 -29.34 21.14
N ARG A 87 9.74 -29.65 20.68
CA ARG A 87 9.16 -30.99 20.75
C ARG A 87 9.93 -32.00 19.88
N LYS A 88 10.29 -31.61 18.65
CA LYS A 88 10.99 -32.47 17.68
C LYS A 88 12.50 -32.59 17.97
N ARG A 89 13.13 -31.54 18.51
CA ARG A 89 14.56 -31.51 18.87
C ARG A 89 14.75 -30.87 20.25
N PRO A 90 14.63 -31.66 21.33
CA PRO A 90 14.89 -31.18 22.69
C PRO A 90 16.31 -30.61 22.83
N GLY A 91 16.43 -29.45 23.47
CA GLY A 91 17.72 -28.79 23.71
C GLY A 91 18.24 -27.91 22.56
N ILE A 92 17.51 -27.78 21.46
CA ILE A 92 17.82 -26.76 20.44
C ILE A 92 17.75 -25.36 21.06
N THR A 93 18.71 -24.49 20.71
CA THR A 93 18.68 -23.08 21.16
C THR A 93 17.70 -22.31 20.28
N ILE A 94 16.73 -21.63 20.89
CA ILE A 94 15.75 -20.80 20.19
C ILE A 94 15.81 -19.38 20.72
N PHE A 95 15.92 -18.39 19.83
CA PHE A 95 15.91 -16.98 20.20
C PHE A 95 14.97 -16.19 19.32
N ALA A 96 14.69 -14.96 19.73
CA ALA A 96 13.85 -14.06 18.95
C ALA A 96 14.35 -12.61 19.03
N GLY A 97 14.03 -11.82 18.02
CA GLY A 97 14.30 -10.39 17.98
C GLY A 97 13.14 -9.63 17.33
N GLY A 98 13.38 -8.37 17.01
CA GLY A 98 12.40 -7.52 16.34
C GLY A 98 11.58 -6.63 17.28
N PRO A 99 10.66 -5.83 16.73
CA PRO A 99 9.89 -4.84 17.48
C PRO A 99 9.15 -5.42 18.67
N GLN A 100 8.47 -6.58 18.52
CA GLN A 100 7.71 -7.17 19.61
C GLN A 100 8.60 -7.58 20.79
N ALA A 101 9.70 -8.30 20.49
CA ALA A 101 10.66 -8.74 21.51
C ALA A 101 11.25 -7.55 22.27
N THR A 102 11.39 -6.42 21.59
CA THR A 102 11.90 -5.16 22.14
C THR A 102 10.83 -4.37 22.91
N ALA A 103 9.55 -4.54 22.55
CA ALA A 103 8.41 -3.84 23.12
C ALA A 103 8.00 -4.43 24.48
N ASP A 104 7.92 -5.75 24.56
CA ASP A 104 7.56 -6.49 25.77
C ASP A 104 8.42 -7.75 25.95
N PRO A 105 9.66 -7.59 26.47
CA PRO A 105 10.59 -8.71 26.61
C PRO A 105 10.11 -9.80 27.57
N LEU A 106 9.39 -9.43 28.63
CA LEU A 106 8.95 -10.38 29.65
C LEU A 106 7.89 -11.32 29.07
N GLU A 107 6.81 -10.74 28.51
CA GLU A 107 5.71 -11.51 27.91
C GLU A 107 6.22 -12.40 26.76
N THR A 108 7.12 -11.87 25.94
CA THR A 108 7.71 -12.61 24.82
C THR A 108 8.50 -13.83 25.29
N LEU A 109 9.30 -13.71 26.36
CA LEU A 109 10.07 -14.84 26.92
C LEU A 109 9.17 -15.88 27.58
N THR A 110 8.17 -15.44 28.36
CA THR A 110 7.29 -16.36 29.11
C THR A 110 6.31 -17.09 28.20
N GLY A 111 5.80 -16.45 27.14
CA GLY A 111 4.82 -17.03 26.23
C GLY A 111 5.40 -17.72 24.99
N GLY A 112 6.60 -17.36 24.57
CA GLY A 112 7.13 -17.71 23.25
C GLY A 112 8.02 -18.96 23.17
N GLY A 113 8.48 -19.49 24.30
CA GLY A 113 9.38 -20.65 24.32
C GLY A 113 10.81 -20.35 23.87
N TYR A 114 11.22 -19.09 23.89
CA TYR A 114 12.56 -18.62 23.52
C TYR A 114 13.52 -18.67 24.73
N ASP A 115 14.78 -19.01 24.49
CA ASP A 115 15.84 -19.05 25.50
C ASP A 115 16.37 -17.64 25.84
N PHE A 116 16.42 -16.75 24.84
CA PHE A 116 16.76 -15.34 25.00
C PHE A 116 16.19 -14.50 23.86
N LEU A 117 16.21 -13.18 24.05
CA LEU A 117 15.82 -12.19 23.07
C LEU A 117 17.00 -11.32 22.66
N ILE A 118 17.00 -10.87 21.41
CA ILE A 118 17.80 -9.76 20.90
C ILE A 118 16.92 -8.50 20.93
N LEU A 119 17.40 -7.45 21.60
CA LEU A 119 16.68 -6.20 21.81
C LEU A 119 17.24 -5.08 20.93
N GLY A 120 16.33 -4.30 20.32
CA GLY A 120 16.70 -3.16 19.48
C GLY A 120 17.27 -3.58 18.13
N GLU A 121 18.38 -2.96 17.73
CA GLU A 121 19.09 -3.30 16.50
C GLU A 121 19.87 -4.60 16.69
N GLY A 122 19.61 -5.57 15.81
CA GLY A 122 20.03 -6.95 16.04
C GLY A 122 21.40 -7.30 15.52
N GLU A 123 22.02 -6.48 14.67
CA GLU A 123 23.26 -6.80 13.96
C GLU A 123 24.42 -7.11 14.92
N VAL A 124 24.72 -6.17 15.83
CA VAL A 124 25.82 -6.33 16.79
C VAL A 124 25.54 -7.41 17.84
N PRO A 125 24.35 -7.46 18.47
CA PRO A 125 24.03 -8.52 19.42
C PRO A 125 24.03 -9.92 18.79
N PHE A 126 23.56 -10.05 17.55
CA PHE A 126 23.57 -11.32 16.82
C PHE A 126 25.00 -11.81 16.57
N LEU A 127 25.90 -10.94 16.13
CA LEU A 127 27.32 -11.28 15.94
C LEU A 127 27.97 -11.76 17.26
N GLU A 128 27.78 -11.02 18.35
CA GLU A 128 28.31 -11.37 19.66
C GLU A 128 27.76 -12.71 20.19
N VAL A 129 26.45 -12.93 20.07
CA VAL A 129 25.83 -14.16 20.56
C VAL A 129 26.23 -15.36 19.71
N THR A 130 26.29 -15.22 18.39
CA THR A 130 26.75 -16.30 17.49
C THR A 130 28.21 -16.64 17.76
N ALA A 131 29.09 -15.66 18.01
CA ALA A 131 30.47 -15.89 18.43
C ALA A 131 30.54 -16.72 19.73
N ARG A 132 29.77 -16.34 20.75
CA ARG A 132 29.72 -17.08 22.01
C ARG A 132 29.25 -18.51 21.82
N LEU A 133 28.15 -18.71 21.11
CA LEU A 133 27.60 -20.05 20.87
C LEU A 133 28.57 -20.91 20.07
N ALA A 134 29.25 -20.35 19.06
CA ALA A 134 30.26 -21.04 18.27
C ALA A 134 31.50 -21.44 19.09
N ASP A 135 31.80 -20.75 20.19
CA ASP A 135 32.86 -21.07 21.15
C ASP A 135 32.39 -21.96 22.31
N GLY A 136 31.13 -22.40 22.32
CA GLY A 136 30.54 -23.14 23.44
C GLY A 136 30.34 -22.31 24.71
N ARG A 137 30.35 -20.98 24.60
CA ARG A 137 30.07 -20.03 25.69
C ARG A 137 28.57 -19.74 25.78
N PRO A 138 28.04 -19.44 26.98
CA PRO A 138 26.62 -19.14 27.15
C PRO A 138 26.24 -17.79 26.51
N PHE A 139 25.03 -17.72 25.95
CA PHE A 139 24.44 -16.47 25.43
C PHE A 139 24.16 -15.44 26.55
N ARG A 140 23.93 -15.91 27.79
CA ARG A 140 23.58 -15.07 28.93
C ARG A 140 24.63 -13.99 29.16
N GLY A 141 24.18 -12.76 29.38
CA GLY A 141 25.05 -11.61 29.63
C GLY A 141 25.67 -10.96 28.39
N ALA A 142 25.33 -11.41 27.18
CA ALA A 142 25.70 -10.70 25.95
C ALA A 142 25.01 -9.31 25.89
N PRO A 143 25.73 -8.23 25.51
CA PRO A 143 25.11 -6.95 25.19
C PRO A 143 24.00 -7.09 24.13
N GLY A 144 22.95 -6.29 24.28
CA GLY A 144 21.76 -6.29 23.43
C GLY A 144 20.80 -7.46 23.66
N THR A 145 20.93 -8.22 24.76
CA THR A 145 20.07 -9.39 25.01
C THR A 145 19.21 -9.27 26.27
N ALA A 146 18.12 -10.05 26.29
CA ALA A 146 17.30 -10.31 27.48
C ALA A 146 17.03 -11.80 27.65
N TRP A 147 16.92 -12.27 28.89
CA TRP A 147 16.66 -13.67 29.22
C TRP A 147 15.96 -13.77 30.59
N LEU A 148 15.47 -14.97 30.91
CA LEU A 148 14.95 -15.27 32.25
C LEU A 148 16.06 -15.85 33.13
N ASP A 149 16.31 -15.18 34.25
CA ASP A 149 17.23 -15.60 35.31
C ASP A 149 16.43 -15.92 36.56
N ASP A 150 16.32 -17.20 36.90
CA ASP A 150 15.45 -17.72 37.97
C ASP A 150 14.01 -17.16 37.90
N GLY A 151 13.45 -17.13 36.68
CA GLY A 151 12.09 -16.63 36.41
C GLY A 151 11.96 -15.10 36.40
N LYS A 152 13.04 -14.35 36.60
CA LYS A 152 13.05 -12.87 36.54
C LYS A 152 13.66 -12.39 35.23
N LEU A 153 13.11 -11.31 34.69
CA LEU A 153 13.68 -10.67 33.51
C LEU A 153 15.06 -10.07 33.84
N ALA A 154 16.09 -10.60 33.19
CA ALA A 154 17.41 -9.99 33.13
C ALA A 154 17.64 -9.44 31.72
N SER A 155 18.32 -8.29 31.62
CA SER A 155 18.67 -7.71 30.32
C SER A 155 19.95 -6.90 30.38
N ARG A 156 20.62 -6.79 29.23
CA ARG A 156 21.77 -5.91 29.00
C ARG A 156 21.54 -5.14 27.70
N PRO A 157 20.72 -4.08 27.69
CA PRO A 157 20.42 -3.36 26.47
C PRO A 157 21.68 -2.74 25.85
N GLN A 158 21.68 -2.60 24.53
CA GLN A 158 22.77 -1.99 23.77
C GLN A 158 22.27 -0.72 23.07
N LYS A 159 23.18 0.24 22.86
CA LYS A 159 22.90 1.45 22.08
C LYS A 159 22.79 1.10 20.57
N PRO A 160 21.94 1.81 19.82
CA PRO A 160 21.90 1.69 18.36
C PRO A 160 23.26 1.95 17.71
N VAL A 161 23.51 1.33 16.56
CA VAL A 161 24.72 1.47 15.74
C VAL A 161 24.89 2.93 15.32
N ALA A 162 26.01 3.57 15.68
CA ALA A 162 26.17 4.99 15.44
C ALA A 162 26.27 5.35 13.93
N LEU A 163 27.05 4.58 13.17
CA LEU A 163 27.28 4.79 11.74
C LEU A 163 26.65 3.64 10.95
N LEU A 164 25.57 3.90 10.22
CA LEU A 164 24.85 2.83 9.52
C LEU A 164 25.66 2.16 8.40
N ASP A 165 26.58 2.88 7.75
CA ASP A 165 27.42 2.31 6.70
C ASP A 165 28.36 1.19 7.19
N THR A 166 28.52 0.97 8.51
CA THR A 166 29.23 -0.20 9.03
C THR A 166 28.43 -1.49 8.90
N ILE A 167 27.13 -1.41 8.64
CA ILE A 167 26.25 -2.57 8.42
C ILE A 167 26.25 -2.86 6.91
N PRO A 168 26.67 -4.03 6.41
CA PRO A 168 26.65 -4.30 4.97
C PRO A 168 25.24 -4.28 4.38
N SER A 169 25.15 -4.10 3.05
CA SER A 169 23.88 -4.14 2.33
C SER A 169 23.49 -5.57 1.97
N PRO A 170 22.30 -6.06 2.38
CA PRO A 170 21.82 -7.37 1.95
C PRO A 170 21.65 -7.50 0.44
N PHE A 171 21.47 -6.37 -0.27
CA PHE A 171 21.37 -6.33 -1.73
C PHE A 171 22.75 -6.45 -2.37
N LEU A 172 23.70 -5.61 -1.95
CA LEU A 172 25.06 -5.63 -2.51
C LEU A 172 25.86 -6.86 -2.09
N SER A 173 25.46 -7.53 -1.01
CA SER A 173 25.98 -8.83 -0.60
C SER A 173 25.22 -10.02 -1.23
N GLU A 174 24.26 -9.77 -2.12
CA GLU A 174 23.49 -10.79 -2.86
C GLU A 174 22.80 -11.83 -1.95
N ILE A 175 22.39 -11.41 -0.75
CA ILE A 175 21.70 -12.28 0.22
C ILE A 175 20.21 -12.40 -0.10
N ILE A 176 19.62 -11.32 -0.60
CA ILE A 176 18.22 -11.28 -1.02
C ILE A 176 18.16 -11.56 -2.52
N GLU A 177 17.38 -12.56 -2.89
CA GLU A 177 17.06 -12.88 -4.28
C GLU A 177 15.89 -11.99 -4.78
N PRO A 178 16.10 -11.04 -5.69
CA PRO A 178 15.07 -10.06 -6.06
C PRO A 178 13.84 -10.68 -6.72
N GLY A 179 14.05 -11.69 -7.58
CA GLY A 179 12.97 -12.36 -8.31
C GLY A 179 12.06 -13.24 -7.45
N ARG A 180 12.41 -13.46 -6.17
CA ARG A 180 11.61 -14.26 -5.24
C ARG A 180 10.39 -13.49 -4.72
N TYR A 181 10.46 -12.16 -4.73
CA TYR A 181 9.46 -11.29 -4.14
C TYR A 181 8.88 -10.36 -5.23
N GLY A 182 7.57 -10.08 -5.19
CA GLY A 182 6.91 -9.16 -6.14
C GLY A 182 7.30 -7.67 -6.01
N GLY A 183 8.39 -7.40 -5.27
CA GLY A 183 8.96 -6.09 -4.94
C GLY A 183 9.98 -6.23 -3.80
N LEU A 184 10.58 -5.12 -3.38
CA LEU A 184 11.59 -5.11 -2.31
C LEU A 184 11.33 -4.02 -1.25
N LEU A 185 11.87 -4.23 -0.05
CA LEU A 185 11.88 -3.24 1.02
C LEU A 185 13.21 -2.49 1.02
N TRP A 186 13.22 -1.16 1.01
CA TRP A 186 14.47 -0.37 0.93
C TRP A 186 14.59 0.59 2.11
N GLN A 187 15.61 0.37 2.95
CA GLN A 187 15.87 1.20 4.12
C GLN A 187 16.96 2.21 3.81
N LEU A 188 16.65 3.51 3.86
CA LEU A 188 17.61 4.59 3.61
C LEU A 188 18.10 5.22 4.92
N SER A 189 17.30 5.11 5.98
CA SER A 189 17.61 5.60 7.31
C SER A 189 17.00 4.75 8.44
N ARG A 190 17.41 5.04 9.68
CA ARG A 190 16.85 4.47 10.91
C ARG A 190 16.61 5.57 11.94
N GLY A 191 15.45 5.51 12.58
CA GLY A 191 15.02 6.45 13.62
C GLY A 191 14.10 7.55 13.09
N CYS A 192 13.53 8.32 14.00
CA CYS A 192 12.56 9.35 13.71
C CYS A 192 12.73 10.52 14.70
N ASP A 193 12.71 11.77 14.21
CA ASP A 193 12.86 12.97 15.05
C ASP A 193 11.59 13.35 15.81
N PHE A 194 10.49 12.65 15.56
CA PHE A 194 9.17 12.97 16.10
C PHE A 194 8.80 12.15 17.32
N ALA A 195 7.98 12.74 18.20
CA ALA A 195 7.65 12.21 19.51
C ALA A 195 6.23 11.65 19.63
N CYS A 196 5.65 11.17 18.52
CA CYS A 196 4.29 10.62 18.47
C CYS A 196 4.13 9.50 19.51
N GLU A 197 3.25 9.69 20.49
CA GLU A 197 3.21 8.78 21.66
C GLU A 197 2.73 7.36 21.35
N TYR A 198 1.98 7.18 20.25
CA TYR A 198 1.46 5.89 19.80
C TYR A 198 2.47 5.08 18.95
N CYS A 199 3.52 5.73 18.44
CA CYS A 199 4.41 5.15 17.45
C CYS A 199 5.59 4.44 18.10
N PHE A 200 5.93 3.24 17.60
CA PHE A 200 7.06 2.47 18.10
C PHE A 200 8.41 3.10 17.73
N ASP A 201 8.53 3.74 16.56
CA ASP A 201 9.79 4.29 16.05
C ASP A 201 10.39 5.40 16.91
N TYR A 202 9.56 6.14 17.65
CA TYR A 202 10.06 7.18 18.54
C TYR A 202 10.91 6.61 19.68
N LYS A 203 10.43 5.56 20.38
CA LYS A 203 10.94 4.92 21.62
C LYS A 203 11.94 5.71 22.51
N GLY A 204 11.84 7.04 22.55
CA GLY A 204 12.80 7.92 23.22
C GLY A 204 14.18 8.10 22.56
N THR A 205 14.45 7.55 21.36
CA THR A 205 15.73 7.78 20.65
C THR A 205 15.54 8.91 19.64
N LYS A 206 16.01 10.11 19.98
CA LYS A 206 16.01 11.24 19.04
C LYS A 206 17.09 11.05 17.98
N GLY A 207 16.79 11.45 16.74
CA GLY A 207 17.75 11.47 15.65
C GLY A 207 17.43 10.48 14.55
N VAL A 208 17.76 10.88 13.33
CA VAL A 208 17.74 10.03 12.14
C VAL A 208 19.17 9.74 11.72
N ARG A 209 19.55 8.46 11.71
CA ARG A 209 20.83 7.98 11.15
C ARG A 209 20.58 7.50 9.73
N ARG A 210 21.49 7.80 8.80
CA ARG A 210 21.27 7.57 7.35
C ARG A 210 22.41 6.75 6.78
N PHE A 211 22.11 5.89 5.80
CA PHE A 211 23.13 5.31 4.94
C PHE A 211 23.74 6.38 4.02
N SER A 212 24.98 6.22 3.57
CA SER A 212 25.62 7.13 2.63
C SER A 212 24.85 7.24 1.31
N LEU A 213 24.97 8.38 0.62
CA LEU A 213 24.41 8.50 -0.74
C LEU A 213 25.11 7.58 -1.74
N GLU A 214 26.39 7.25 -1.51
CA GLU A 214 27.14 6.28 -2.31
C GLU A 214 26.50 4.89 -2.24
N ARG A 215 26.16 4.43 -1.03
CA ARG A 215 25.43 3.17 -0.88
C ARG A 215 24.05 3.22 -1.51
N VAL A 216 23.28 4.29 -1.30
CA VAL A 216 21.96 4.48 -1.91
C VAL A 216 22.06 4.43 -3.44
N ASP A 217 23.12 5.01 -4.00
CA ASP A 217 23.40 4.97 -5.43
C ASP A 217 23.66 3.54 -5.94
N ALA A 218 24.50 2.77 -5.23
CA ALA A 218 24.81 1.39 -5.56
C ALA A 218 23.61 0.45 -5.41
N GLU A 219 22.80 0.62 -4.37
CA GLU A 219 21.58 -0.15 -4.16
C GLU A 219 20.52 0.18 -5.23
N LEU A 220 20.38 1.46 -5.63
CA LEU A 220 19.50 1.82 -6.74
C LEU A 220 19.93 1.16 -8.06
N ASP A 221 21.23 1.07 -8.32
CA ASP A 221 21.78 0.33 -9.45
C ASP A 221 21.42 -1.17 -9.39
N PHE A 222 21.49 -1.79 -8.21
CA PHE A 222 21.04 -3.17 -8.02
C PHE A 222 19.55 -3.34 -8.34
N LEU A 223 18.69 -2.44 -7.85
CA LEU A 223 17.24 -2.48 -8.09
C LEU A 223 16.92 -2.42 -9.60
N VAL A 224 17.60 -1.53 -10.33
CA VAL A 224 17.43 -1.37 -11.78
C VAL A 224 17.93 -2.60 -12.54
N ARG A 225 19.13 -3.10 -12.23
CA ARG A 225 19.72 -4.27 -12.92
C ARG A 225 18.88 -5.54 -12.77
N ASN A 226 18.14 -5.66 -11.66
CA ASN A 226 17.28 -6.80 -11.39
C ASN A 226 15.81 -6.58 -11.80
N ASN A 227 15.50 -5.48 -12.50
CA ASN A 227 14.16 -5.15 -12.99
C ASN A 227 13.08 -5.26 -11.89
N VAL A 228 13.39 -4.73 -10.71
CA VAL A 228 12.48 -4.79 -9.55
C VAL A 228 11.22 -3.97 -9.87
N PRO A 229 10.01 -4.55 -9.79
CA PRO A 229 8.80 -3.85 -10.23
C PRO A 229 8.37 -2.73 -9.28
N GLN A 230 8.61 -2.90 -7.98
CA GLN A 230 8.24 -1.92 -6.96
C GLN A 230 9.11 -2.01 -5.71
N VAL A 231 9.22 -0.87 -5.01
CA VAL A 231 10.06 -0.71 -3.82
C VAL A 231 9.31 0.04 -2.73
N PHE A 232 9.31 -0.51 -1.52
CA PHE A 232 8.75 0.13 -0.32
C PHE A 232 9.88 0.77 0.48
N VAL A 233 9.93 2.10 0.52
CA VAL A 233 10.93 2.83 1.30
C VAL A 233 10.51 2.82 2.77
N LEU A 234 11.36 2.26 3.63
CA LEU A 234 11.05 1.99 5.04
C LEU A 234 11.30 3.18 5.98
N ASP A 235 11.65 4.35 5.45
CA ASP A 235 11.95 5.53 6.24
C ASP A 235 10.67 6.14 6.80
N SER A 236 10.52 6.20 8.13
CA SER A 236 9.31 6.74 8.79
C SER A 236 8.98 8.20 8.43
N THR A 237 9.97 8.94 7.91
CA THR A 237 9.75 10.26 7.29
C THR A 237 10.85 10.51 6.27
N PHE A 238 10.67 10.00 5.04
CA PHE A 238 11.64 10.11 3.96
C PHE A 238 12.11 11.56 3.70
N ASN A 239 11.18 12.52 3.75
CA ASN A 239 11.43 13.91 3.39
C ASN A 239 11.90 14.83 4.53
N VAL A 240 12.27 14.27 5.70
CA VAL A 240 12.74 15.08 6.84
C VAL A 240 14.00 15.88 6.52
N ASP A 241 14.89 15.32 5.70
CA ASP A 241 16.01 16.05 5.09
C ASP A 241 15.63 16.36 3.63
N ALA A 242 15.07 17.54 3.41
CA ALA A 242 14.53 17.93 2.11
C ALA A 242 15.58 17.89 0.99
N GLN A 243 16.84 18.28 1.25
CA GLN A 243 17.88 18.30 0.22
C GLN A 243 18.32 16.89 -0.17
N ARG A 244 18.46 16.01 0.84
CA ARG A 244 18.75 14.61 0.58
C ARG A 244 17.60 13.93 -0.17
N ALA A 245 16.37 14.13 0.26
CA ALA A 245 15.19 13.56 -0.40
C ALA A 245 15.12 13.97 -1.88
N LYS A 246 15.28 15.26 -2.18
CA LYS A 246 15.33 15.76 -3.56
C LYS A 246 16.47 15.16 -4.38
N THR A 247 17.63 14.92 -3.76
CA THR A 247 18.77 14.27 -4.43
C THR A 247 18.42 12.83 -4.83
N ILE A 248 17.84 12.06 -3.91
CA ILE A 248 17.40 10.69 -4.16
C ILE A 248 16.29 10.64 -5.21
N LEU A 249 15.30 11.54 -5.16
CA LEU A 249 14.24 11.61 -6.17
C LEU A 249 14.79 11.90 -7.58
N ARG A 250 15.79 12.77 -7.70
CA ARG A 250 16.47 13.02 -8.99
C ARG A 250 17.25 11.79 -9.47
N MET A 251 17.87 11.05 -8.55
CA MET A 251 18.56 9.78 -8.86
C MET A 251 17.58 8.73 -9.39
N ILE A 252 16.43 8.58 -8.73
CA ILE A 252 15.36 7.66 -9.12
C ILE A 252 14.81 8.03 -10.49
N ARG A 253 14.39 9.29 -10.69
CA ARG A 253 13.84 9.78 -11.96
C ARG A 253 14.77 9.50 -13.16
N LYS A 254 16.08 9.61 -12.95
CA LYS A 254 17.08 9.41 -14.01
C LYS A 254 17.26 7.93 -14.38
N ARG A 255 17.15 6.99 -13.43
CA ARG A 255 17.60 5.61 -13.61
C ARG A 255 16.51 4.54 -13.47
N ALA A 256 15.48 4.82 -12.69
CA ALA A 256 14.44 3.87 -12.32
C ALA A 256 13.01 4.37 -12.63
N PRO A 257 12.73 4.99 -13.80
CA PRO A 257 11.37 5.50 -14.09
C PRO A 257 10.31 4.39 -14.19
N HIS A 258 10.73 3.14 -14.41
CA HIS A 258 9.87 1.96 -14.53
C HIS A 258 9.54 1.29 -13.18
N ILE A 259 10.23 1.66 -12.09
CA ILE A 259 10.02 1.07 -10.76
C ILE A 259 9.01 1.93 -10.00
N HIS A 260 7.98 1.32 -9.42
CA HIS A 260 7.04 2.02 -8.55
C HIS A 260 7.60 2.14 -7.12
N PHE A 261 7.71 3.36 -6.58
CA PHE A 261 8.19 3.58 -5.22
C PHE A 261 7.07 3.98 -4.26
N HIS A 262 7.07 3.40 -3.06
CA HIS A 262 6.18 3.82 -1.96
C HIS A 262 6.99 4.61 -0.94
N PHE A 263 6.52 5.81 -0.58
CA PHE A 263 7.19 6.69 0.39
C PHE A 263 6.25 7.14 1.49
N GLU A 264 6.73 7.08 2.74
CA GLU A 264 6.11 7.81 3.85
C GLU A 264 6.74 9.20 3.99
N VAL A 265 5.90 10.24 3.94
CA VAL A 265 6.33 11.63 4.00
C VAL A 265 5.51 12.45 4.97
N ARG A 266 6.10 13.55 5.45
CA ARG A 266 5.39 14.55 6.23
C ARG A 266 5.10 15.79 5.40
N SER A 267 3.88 16.30 5.52
CA SER A 267 3.42 17.44 4.73
C SER A 267 4.22 18.71 5.03
N GLU A 268 4.68 18.90 6.26
CA GLU A 268 5.41 20.11 6.67
C GLU A 268 6.72 20.35 5.90
N PHE A 269 7.31 19.29 5.34
CA PHE A 269 8.55 19.35 4.55
C PHE A 269 8.32 19.35 3.04
N LEU A 270 7.07 19.28 2.59
CA LEU A 270 6.75 19.35 1.16
C LEU A 270 6.93 20.79 0.66
N ASP A 271 7.63 20.93 -0.45
CA ASP A 271 7.68 22.17 -1.22
C ASP A 271 7.37 21.91 -2.69
N ARG A 272 7.24 23.00 -3.46
CA ARG A 272 6.83 22.93 -4.88
C ARG A 272 7.81 22.12 -5.73
N GLU A 273 9.10 22.15 -5.42
CA GLU A 273 10.10 21.36 -6.15
C GLU A 273 9.95 19.87 -5.84
N MET A 274 9.79 19.54 -4.56
CA MET A 274 9.61 18.15 -4.12
C MET A 274 8.34 17.54 -4.69
N ALA A 275 7.22 18.29 -4.71
CA ALA A 275 5.98 17.86 -5.33
C ALA A 275 6.17 17.51 -6.83
N ARG A 276 6.84 18.39 -7.59
CA ARG A 276 7.19 18.13 -9.00
C ARG A 276 8.12 16.93 -9.19
N LEU A 277 9.02 16.68 -8.24
CA LEU A 277 9.91 15.52 -8.31
C LEU A 277 9.14 14.21 -8.08
N PHE A 278 8.19 14.19 -7.13
CA PHE A 278 7.30 13.05 -6.93
C PHE A 278 6.40 12.82 -8.15
N ALA A 279 5.77 13.87 -8.70
CA ALA A 279 4.97 13.75 -9.93
C ALA A 279 5.80 13.29 -11.15
N GLY A 280 7.12 13.49 -11.14
CA GLY A 280 8.02 13.07 -12.20
C GLY A 280 8.55 11.64 -12.07
N ILE A 281 8.09 10.87 -11.09
CA ILE A 281 8.44 9.46 -10.91
C ILE A 281 7.18 8.62 -10.66
N THR A 282 7.27 7.33 -10.92
CA THR A 282 6.20 6.39 -10.56
C THR A 282 6.24 6.15 -9.05
N CYS A 283 5.37 6.81 -8.29
CA CYS A 283 5.32 6.61 -6.84
C CYS A 283 3.93 6.79 -6.22
N SER A 284 3.75 6.23 -5.04
CA SER A 284 2.65 6.52 -4.12
C SER A 284 3.19 7.15 -2.85
N LEU A 285 2.61 8.26 -2.42
CA LEU A 285 2.96 8.93 -1.17
C LEU A 285 1.94 8.63 -0.08
N GLN A 286 2.42 8.27 1.10
CA GLN A 286 1.61 8.11 2.29
C GLN A 286 1.93 9.24 3.25
N ILE A 287 0.90 10.03 3.59
CA ILE A 287 1.02 11.19 4.47
C ILE A 287 0.19 10.93 5.71
N GLY A 288 0.83 10.70 6.85
CA GLY A 288 0.08 10.51 8.08
C GLY A 288 -0.69 11.77 8.45
N LEU A 289 -2.02 11.81 8.34
CA LEU A 289 -2.85 12.90 8.88
C LEU A 289 -3.21 12.60 10.33
N GLN A 290 -3.47 11.33 10.65
CA GLN A 290 -3.94 10.76 11.91
C GLN A 290 -5.29 11.32 12.39
N SER A 291 -5.45 12.64 12.47
CA SER A 291 -6.70 13.33 12.80
C SER A 291 -6.63 14.75 12.25
N ALA A 292 -7.77 15.35 11.88
CA ALA A 292 -7.82 16.76 11.52
C ALA A 292 -8.13 17.67 12.74
N ASP A 293 -8.24 17.11 13.94
CA ASP A 293 -8.46 17.87 15.17
C ASP A 293 -7.11 18.18 15.85
N PRO A 294 -6.68 19.47 15.92
CA PRO A 294 -5.42 19.84 16.54
C PRO A 294 -5.34 19.49 18.04
N ALA A 295 -6.45 19.43 18.77
CA ALA A 295 -6.47 19.08 20.19
C ALA A 295 -6.22 17.58 20.39
N VAL A 296 -6.83 16.73 19.55
CA VAL A 296 -6.57 15.28 19.54
C VAL A 296 -5.10 15.00 19.24
N LEU A 297 -4.54 15.62 18.19
CA LEU A 297 -3.14 15.44 17.83
C LEU A 297 -2.17 15.96 18.90
N LYS A 298 -2.48 17.11 19.52
CA LYS A 298 -1.69 17.61 20.66
C LYS A 298 -1.67 16.61 21.81
N GLY A 299 -2.77 15.89 22.06
CA GLY A 299 -2.90 14.85 23.07
C GLY A 299 -1.95 13.65 22.89
N ILE A 300 -1.40 13.46 21.70
CA ILE A 300 -0.40 12.43 21.37
C ILE A 300 0.95 13.02 20.95
N ARG A 301 1.22 14.27 21.36
CA ARG A 301 2.45 15.05 21.08
C ARG A 301 2.73 15.27 19.60
N ARG A 302 1.66 15.41 18.82
CA ARG A 302 1.74 15.77 17.42
C ARG A 302 1.24 17.19 17.23
N HIS A 303 2.04 18.01 16.54
CA HIS A 303 1.61 19.33 16.09
C HIS A 303 0.89 19.19 14.74
N PHE A 304 -0.14 20.00 14.54
CA PHE A 304 -0.91 20.06 13.31
C PHE A 304 -1.50 21.44 13.13
N ASP A 305 -1.26 22.02 11.96
CA ASP A 305 -1.90 23.23 11.48
C ASP A 305 -2.72 22.84 10.23
N PRO A 306 -4.06 22.86 10.30
CA PRO A 306 -4.91 22.50 9.17
C PRO A 306 -4.64 23.37 7.92
N GLY A 307 -4.34 24.66 8.12
CA GLY A 307 -4.11 25.60 7.02
C GLY A 307 -2.76 25.39 6.32
N ASP A 308 -1.69 25.08 7.06
CA ASP A 308 -0.43 24.66 6.43
C ASP A 308 -0.59 23.31 5.72
N PHE A 309 -1.25 22.33 6.37
CA PHE A 309 -1.48 21.02 5.76
C PHE A 309 -2.18 21.13 4.40
N GLN A 310 -3.28 21.90 4.33
CA GLN A 310 -4.00 22.15 3.08
C GLN A 310 -3.11 22.76 2.00
N LYS A 311 -2.32 23.78 2.34
CA LYS A 311 -1.41 24.46 1.39
C LYS A 311 -0.34 23.51 0.87
N ARG A 312 0.21 22.64 1.72
CA ARG A 312 1.26 21.68 1.36
C ARG A 312 0.72 20.58 0.46
N VAL A 313 -0.45 20.03 0.78
CA VAL A 313 -1.12 19.01 -0.04
C VAL A 313 -1.54 19.59 -1.39
N ALA A 314 -2.00 20.83 -1.45
CA ALA A 314 -2.35 21.48 -2.72
C ALA A 314 -1.19 21.47 -3.72
N LEU A 315 0.07 21.53 -3.27
CA LEU A 315 1.23 21.40 -4.15
C LEU A 315 1.30 20.04 -4.87
N LEU A 316 0.86 18.96 -4.21
CA LEU A 316 0.82 17.62 -4.80
C LEU A 316 -0.27 17.53 -5.85
N ASN A 317 -1.50 17.98 -5.52
CA ASN A 317 -2.62 18.08 -6.46
C ASN A 317 -2.26 18.92 -7.70
N GLU A 318 -1.68 20.12 -7.50
CA GLU A 318 -1.22 21.01 -8.59
C GLU A 318 -0.16 20.35 -9.49
N SER A 319 0.62 19.41 -8.95
CA SER A 319 1.69 18.73 -9.69
C SER A 319 1.24 17.42 -10.34
N GLY A 320 0.08 16.87 -9.98
CA GLY A 320 -0.37 15.54 -10.39
C GLY A 320 0.32 14.38 -9.66
N ALA A 321 0.92 14.63 -8.49
CA ALA A 321 1.53 13.55 -7.69
C ALA A 321 0.44 12.68 -7.04
N VAL A 322 0.65 11.36 -7.00
CA VAL A 322 -0.27 10.41 -6.36
C VAL A 322 0.04 10.34 -4.86
N PHE A 323 -0.95 10.63 -4.02
CA PHE A 323 -0.79 10.60 -2.56
C PHE A 323 -2.03 10.09 -1.85
N GLY A 324 -1.86 9.66 -0.60
CA GLY A 324 -2.94 9.29 0.29
C GLY A 324 -2.69 9.74 1.72
N PHE A 325 -3.69 9.51 2.57
CA PHE A 325 -3.63 9.88 3.98
C PHE A 325 -3.85 8.69 4.90
N ASP A 326 -3.11 8.69 6.01
CA ASP A 326 -3.43 7.82 7.14
C ASP A 326 -4.31 8.55 8.13
N LEU A 327 -5.34 7.87 8.61
CA LEU A 327 -6.15 8.31 9.74
C LEU A 327 -6.14 7.25 10.84
N ILE A 328 -6.17 7.71 12.09
CA ILE A 328 -6.32 6.84 13.26
C ILE A 328 -7.53 7.32 14.05
N TYR A 329 -8.54 6.47 14.17
CA TYR A 329 -9.69 6.75 15.04
C TYR A 329 -9.53 6.10 16.41
N GLY A 330 -10.10 6.75 17.43
CA GLY A 330 -10.01 6.29 18.81
C GLY A 330 -8.78 6.84 19.56
N LEU A 331 -8.14 7.88 19.05
CA LEU A 331 -7.06 8.56 19.76
C LEU A 331 -7.55 9.14 21.11
N PRO A 332 -6.67 9.36 22.10
CA PRO A 332 -7.06 9.99 23.36
C PRO A 332 -7.70 11.37 23.13
N GLY A 333 -8.95 11.54 23.57
CA GLY A 333 -9.74 12.77 23.37
C GLY A 333 -10.53 12.81 22.05
N ASP A 334 -10.39 11.81 21.19
CA ASP A 334 -11.16 11.65 19.96
C ASP A 334 -12.60 11.18 20.25
N SER A 335 -13.48 11.31 19.26
CA SER A 335 -14.86 10.85 19.29
C SER A 335 -15.32 10.51 17.87
N LEU A 336 -16.44 9.80 17.73
CA LEU A 336 -16.99 9.52 16.39
C LEU A 336 -17.26 10.81 15.59
N ALA A 337 -17.68 11.88 16.25
CA ALA A 337 -17.90 13.17 15.60
C ALA A 337 -16.59 13.79 15.08
N CYS A 338 -15.52 13.77 15.90
CA CYS A 338 -14.19 14.25 15.52
C CYS A 338 -13.58 13.41 14.40
N PHE A 339 -13.75 12.08 14.43
CA PHE A 339 -13.33 11.20 13.35
C PHE A 339 -14.05 11.51 12.03
N ARG A 340 -15.37 11.72 12.06
CA ARG A 340 -16.13 12.12 10.86
C ARG A 340 -15.65 13.45 10.29
N GLN A 341 -15.39 14.43 11.14
CA GLN A 341 -14.81 15.72 10.72
C GLN A 341 -13.41 15.54 10.11
N SER A 342 -12.61 14.62 10.65
CA SER A 342 -11.28 14.29 10.11
C SER A 342 -11.38 13.64 8.73
N LEU A 343 -12.35 12.75 8.54
CA LEU A 343 -12.63 12.13 7.25
C LEU A 343 -13.12 13.14 6.22
N ASP A 344 -14.05 14.02 6.61
CA ASP A 344 -14.55 15.12 5.76
C ASP A 344 -13.42 16.06 5.33
N PHE A 345 -12.55 16.45 6.28
CA PHE A 345 -11.38 17.27 6.00
C PHE A 345 -10.42 16.58 5.03
N ALA A 346 -10.12 15.30 5.24
CA ALA A 346 -9.20 14.54 4.41
C ALA A 346 -9.71 14.41 2.97
N LEU A 347 -10.97 14.01 2.79
CA LEU A 347 -11.59 13.80 1.48
C LEU A 347 -11.76 15.11 0.69
N ALA A 348 -11.91 16.25 1.37
CA ALA A 348 -11.93 17.57 0.74
C ALA A 348 -10.60 17.94 0.06
N LEU A 349 -9.50 17.22 0.35
CA LEU A 349 -8.18 17.44 -0.23
C LEU A 349 -7.84 16.47 -1.36
N TYR A 350 -8.81 15.67 -1.83
CA TYR A 350 -8.71 14.78 -3.00
C TYR A 350 -7.53 13.77 -2.94
N PRO A 351 -7.30 13.07 -1.82
CA PRO A 351 -6.30 12.00 -1.79
C PRO A 351 -6.67 10.86 -2.73
N ASN A 352 -5.68 10.19 -3.33
CA ASN A 352 -5.92 9.02 -4.16
C ASN A 352 -6.36 7.78 -3.36
N HIS A 353 -5.99 7.71 -2.09
CA HIS A 353 -6.39 6.66 -1.16
C HIS A 353 -6.41 7.20 0.29
N LEU A 354 -7.20 6.56 1.14
CA LEU A 354 -7.10 6.71 2.59
C LEU A 354 -6.90 5.37 3.26
N ASP A 355 -5.92 5.29 4.14
CA ASP A 355 -5.69 4.16 5.02
C ASP A 355 -6.17 4.53 6.42
N ILE A 356 -7.23 3.86 6.89
CA ILE A 356 -7.92 4.22 8.13
C ILE A 356 -7.79 3.09 9.14
N PHE A 357 -7.09 3.35 10.23
CA PHE A 357 -6.78 2.35 11.24
C PHE A 357 -7.47 2.65 12.58
N PRO A 358 -7.97 1.62 13.30
CA PRO A 358 -8.22 1.79 14.73
C PRO A 358 -6.90 2.03 15.45
N LEU A 359 -6.90 2.84 16.51
CA LEU A 359 -5.74 2.95 17.40
C LEU A 359 -5.32 1.56 17.91
N ALA A 360 -4.05 1.22 17.74
CA ALA A 360 -3.40 0.12 18.43
C ALA A 360 -2.55 0.67 19.59
N VAL A 361 -2.76 0.14 20.80
CA VAL A 361 -1.99 0.52 22.00
C VAL A 361 -0.73 -0.35 22.07
N LEU A 362 0.27 -0.01 21.26
CA LEU A 362 1.48 -0.82 21.08
C LEU A 362 2.33 -0.85 22.37
N PRO A 363 2.72 -2.04 22.87
CA PRO A 363 3.62 -2.15 24.03
C PRO A 363 4.94 -1.39 23.82
N GLY A 364 5.56 -0.97 24.92
CA GLY A 364 6.82 -0.22 24.88
C GLY A 364 6.71 1.24 24.40
N THR A 365 5.52 1.73 24.05
CA THR A 365 5.28 3.13 23.67
C THR A 365 4.91 4.02 24.86
N PRO A 366 5.13 5.35 24.78
CA PRO A 366 4.66 6.29 25.80
C PRO A 366 3.14 6.24 26.02
N LEU A 367 2.36 5.98 24.96
CA LEU A 367 0.90 5.86 25.05
C LEU A 367 0.50 4.64 25.87
N ALA A 368 1.10 3.47 25.60
CA ALA A 368 0.85 2.26 26.37
C ALA A 368 1.18 2.44 27.86
N ALA A 369 2.31 3.10 28.18
CA ALA A 369 2.71 3.38 29.56
C ALA A 369 1.69 4.22 30.34
N ARG A 370 0.85 5.01 29.66
CA ARG A 370 -0.21 5.81 30.28
C ARG A 370 -1.63 5.37 29.90
N ALA A 371 -1.80 4.21 29.29
CA ALA A 371 -3.08 3.75 28.74
C ALA A 371 -4.20 3.75 29.79
N ALA A 372 -3.94 3.16 30.97
CA ALA A 372 -4.88 3.14 32.08
C ALA A 372 -5.28 4.55 32.56
N LYS A 373 -4.29 5.47 32.68
CA LYS A 373 -4.54 6.87 33.06
C LYS A 373 -5.34 7.62 32.01
N ALA A 374 -5.17 7.27 30.74
CA ALA A 374 -5.87 7.84 29.60
C ALA A 374 -7.24 7.18 29.35
N GLY A 375 -7.63 6.18 30.14
CA GLY A 375 -8.90 5.46 29.99
C GLY A 375 -8.98 4.62 28.71
N LEU A 376 -7.85 4.12 28.20
CA LEU A 376 -7.82 3.31 26.98
C LEU A 376 -8.12 1.86 27.32
N ASP A 377 -9.28 1.37 26.89
CA ASP A 377 -9.63 -0.05 26.92
C ASP A 377 -9.21 -0.68 25.59
N HIS A 378 -8.30 -1.66 25.63
CA HIS A 378 -7.71 -2.26 24.43
C HIS A 378 -7.46 -3.76 24.62
N LEU A 379 -7.31 -4.47 23.50
CA LEU A 379 -6.99 -5.89 23.53
C LEU A 379 -5.63 -6.12 24.21
N PRO A 380 -5.50 -7.16 25.07
CA PRO A 380 -4.25 -7.45 25.79
C PRO A 380 -3.21 -8.15 24.90
N ALA A 381 -3.62 -8.67 23.75
CA ALA A 381 -2.79 -9.37 22.78
C ALA A 381 -2.82 -8.64 21.43
N PRO A 382 -1.83 -8.87 20.54
CA PRO A 382 -1.86 -8.34 19.19
C PRO A 382 -3.21 -8.61 18.49
N PRO A 383 -3.77 -7.63 17.76
CA PRO A 383 -3.15 -6.39 17.30
C PRO A 383 -3.20 -5.21 18.31
N TYR A 384 -3.52 -5.45 19.59
CA TYR A 384 -3.66 -4.41 20.62
C TYR A 384 -4.69 -3.33 20.27
N ALA A 385 -5.67 -3.68 19.46
CA ALA A 385 -6.69 -2.76 18.98
C ALA A 385 -7.48 -2.17 20.16
N LEU A 386 -7.74 -0.88 20.08
CA LEU A 386 -8.60 -0.18 21.01
C LEU A 386 -10.05 -0.69 20.90
N VAL A 387 -10.66 -0.94 22.05
CA VAL A 387 -12.06 -1.34 22.19
C VAL A 387 -12.93 -0.11 22.47
N ALA A 388 -12.49 0.78 23.36
CA ALA A 388 -13.20 2.00 23.72
C ALA A 388 -12.32 3.03 24.46
N THR A 389 -12.80 4.28 24.50
CA THR A 389 -12.35 5.34 25.41
C THR A 389 -13.57 6.00 26.08
N PRO A 390 -13.39 6.88 27.09
CA PRO A 390 -14.50 7.62 27.69
C PRO A 390 -15.28 8.49 26.70
N THR A 391 -14.63 8.98 25.63
CA THR A 391 -15.24 9.85 24.61
C THR A 391 -15.54 9.13 23.29
N PHE A 392 -15.14 7.86 23.18
CA PHE A 392 -15.31 7.03 21.99
C PHE A 392 -15.73 5.61 22.41
N PRO A 393 -17.00 5.41 22.80
CA PRO A 393 -17.46 4.14 23.36
C PRO A 393 -17.49 3.03 22.30
N ALA A 394 -17.52 1.76 22.73
CA ALA A 394 -17.45 0.60 21.84
C ALA A 394 -18.50 0.59 20.68
N PRO A 395 -19.77 1.01 20.87
CA PRO A 395 -20.72 1.11 19.76
C PRO A 395 -20.26 2.10 18.68
N ASP A 396 -19.65 3.21 19.08
CA ASP A 396 -19.13 4.22 18.15
C ASP A 396 -17.86 3.72 17.46
N MET A 397 -16.97 3.00 18.17
CA MET A 397 -15.81 2.34 17.55
C MET A 397 -16.22 1.37 16.43
N LYS A 398 -17.32 0.63 16.63
CA LYS A 398 -17.90 -0.24 15.58
C LYS A 398 -18.42 0.57 14.38
N ARG A 399 -19.09 1.71 14.63
CA ARG A 399 -19.55 2.61 13.56
C ARG A 399 -18.38 3.22 12.80
N ALA A 400 -17.30 3.59 13.48
CA ALA A 400 -16.08 4.09 12.86
C ALA A 400 -15.41 3.02 11.98
N ALA A 401 -15.34 1.78 12.45
CA ALA A 401 -14.85 0.65 11.65
C ALA A 401 -15.67 0.42 10.37
N ARG A 402 -17.02 0.49 10.47
CA ARG A 402 -17.90 0.41 9.30
C ARG A 402 -17.67 1.56 8.33
N LEU A 403 -17.53 2.77 8.84
CA LEU A 403 -17.25 3.96 8.03
C LEU A 403 -15.89 3.86 7.33
N ALA A 404 -14.86 3.34 8.01
CA ALA A 404 -13.54 3.08 7.44
C ALA A 404 -13.63 2.07 6.28
N GLY A 405 -14.28 0.92 6.47
CA GLY A 405 -14.47 -0.06 5.40
C GLY A 405 -15.34 0.45 4.24
N ALA A 406 -16.36 1.26 4.53
CA ALA A 406 -17.16 1.93 3.51
C ALA A 406 -16.32 2.93 2.68
N CYS A 407 -15.42 3.68 3.33
CA CYS A 407 -14.49 4.58 2.67
C CYS A 407 -13.52 3.81 1.76
N ASP A 408 -12.93 2.73 2.25
CA ASP A 408 -12.04 1.89 1.45
C ASP A 408 -12.73 1.34 0.20
N ILE A 409 -13.88 0.67 0.37
CA ILE A 409 -14.63 0.06 -0.73
C ILE A 409 -15.10 1.13 -1.73
N PHE A 410 -15.75 2.20 -1.25
CA PHE A 410 -16.40 3.16 -2.15
C PHE A 410 -15.41 4.15 -2.77
N TYR A 411 -14.47 4.66 -1.98
CA TYR A 411 -13.59 5.76 -2.39
C TYR A 411 -12.24 5.27 -2.89
N SER A 412 -11.46 4.57 -2.05
CA SER A 412 -10.08 4.15 -2.36
C SER A 412 -10.08 3.09 -3.46
N ARG A 413 -10.61 1.90 -3.19
CA ARG A 413 -10.69 0.80 -4.16
C ARG A 413 -11.69 1.07 -5.29
N GLY A 414 -12.74 1.83 -4.98
CA GLY A 414 -13.72 2.31 -5.96
C GLY A 414 -13.20 3.43 -6.86
N ARG A 415 -11.97 3.93 -6.67
CA ARG A 415 -11.31 4.95 -7.50
C ARG A 415 -12.16 6.19 -7.73
N ALA A 416 -12.86 6.64 -6.68
CA ALA A 416 -13.89 7.67 -6.80
C ALA A 416 -13.33 9.10 -6.84
N VAL A 417 -12.03 9.28 -6.61
CA VAL A 417 -11.32 10.55 -6.36
C VAL A 417 -11.81 11.72 -7.22
N ALA A 418 -11.88 11.51 -8.53
CA ALA A 418 -12.15 12.57 -9.51
C ALA A 418 -13.62 13.05 -9.53
N TRP A 419 -14.59 12.21 -9.15
CA TRP A 419 -16.01 12.56 -9.22
C TRP A 419 -16.69 12.64 -7.83
N PHE A 420 -16.11 12.02 -6.81
CA PHE A 420 -16.74 11.81 -5.50
C PHE A 420 -17.25 13.12 -4.87
N ASN A 421 -16.39 14.13 -4.74
CA ASN A 421 -16.76 15.39 -4.09
C ASN A 421 -17.82 16.16 -4.89
N GLY A 422 -17.74 16.18 -6.22
CA GLY A 422 -18.74 16.83 -7.09
C GLY A 422 -20.11 16.16 -7.02
N VAL A 423 -20.14 14.82 -7.02
CA VAL A 423 -21.37 14.02 -6.87
C VAL A 423 -22.00 14.24 -5.49
N ILE A 424 -21.21 14.23 -4.42
CA ILE A 424 -21.72 14.36 -3.04
C ILE A 424 -22.26 15.76 -2.75
N ALA A 425 -21.61 16.81 -3.26
CA ALA A 425 -22.08 18.19 -3.12
C ALA A 425 -23.54 18.33 -3.59
N SER A 426 -23.89 17.67 -4.70
CA SER A 426 -25.24 17.67 -5.26
C SER A 426 -26.31 17.02 -4.36
N LEU A 427 -25.92 16.14 -3.43
CA LEU A 427 -26.78 15.47 -2.45
C LEU A 427 -26.94 16.27 -1.15
N SER A 428 -26.18 17.36 -0.98
CA SER A 428 -26.10 18.15 0.25
C SER A 428 -25.80 17.27 1.47
N LEU A 429 -24.76 16.45 1.35
CA LEU A 429 -24.23 15.58 2.40
C LEU A 429 -22.73 15.89 2.56
N THR A 430 -22.19 15.63 3.75
CA THR A 430 -20.72 15.54 3.88
C THR A 430 -20.22 14.18 3.39
N PRO A 431 -18.92 14.06 3.01
CA PRO A 431 -18.32 12.77 2.70
C PRO A 431 -18.59 11.67 3.73
N ALA A 432 -18.44 11.96 5.01
CA ALA A 432 -18.67 11.03 6.10
C ALA A 432 -20.16 10.64 6.24
N GLU A 433 -21.09 11.55 5.98
CA GLU A 433 -22.53 11.23 5.93
C GLU A 433 -22.87 10.29 4.77
N PHE A 434 -22.32 10.57 3.59
CA PHE A 434 -22.52 9.74 2.41
C PHE A 434 -21.96 8.33 2.61
N LEU A 435 -20.73 8.22 3.10
CA LEU A 435 -20.06 6.92 3.35
C LEU A 435 -20.72 6.14 4.49
N ASP A 436 -21.21 6.81 5.54
CA ASP A 436 -21.96 6.14 6.62
C ASP A 436 -23.30 5.60 6.10
N ALA A 437 -23.97 6.33 5.19
CA ALA A 437 -25.17 5.86 4.50
C ALA A 437 -24.87 4.65 3.60
N PHE A 438 -23.72 4.66 2.90
CA PHE A 438 -23.25 3.52 2.09
C PHE A 438 -22.98 2.30 2.95
N GLY A 439 -22.22 2.44 4.03
CA GLY A 439 -21.92 1.35 4.96
C GLY A 439 -23.18 0.73 5.55
N GLY A 440 -24.15 1.56 5.97
CA GLY A 440 -25.45 1.06 6.43
C GLY A 440 -26.30 0.43 5.32
N TRP A 441 -26.14 0.86 4.06
CA TRP A 441 -26.80 0.22 2.92
C TRP A 441 -26.20 -1.15 2.61
N LEU A 442 -24.87 -1.32 2.65
CA LEU A 442 -24.20 -2.60 2.48
C LEU A 442 -24.66 -3.64 3.52
N GLU A 443 -24.74 -3.24 4.79
CA GLU A 443 -25.22 -4.12 5.87
C GLU A 443 -26.65 -4.62 5.60
N ARG A 444 -27.53 -3.78 5.05
CA ARG A 444 -28.90 -4.17 4.66
C ARG A 444 -28.93 -5.14 3.48
N GLN A 445 -27.90 -5.15 2.63
CA GLN A 445 -27.72 -6.13 1.57
C GLN A 445 -27.06 -7.43 2.06
N GLY A 446 -26.71 -7.53 3.35
CA GLY A 446 -25.97 -8.67 3.89
C GLY A 446 -24.49 -8.69 3.50
N LEU A 447 -23.95 -7.57 3.03
CA LEU A 447 -22.53 -7.42 2.71
C LEU A 447 -21.82 -6.79 3.92
N GLU A 448 -20.76 -7.45 4.40
CA GLU A 448 -19.90 -6.89 5.42
C GLU A 448 -18.95 -5.86 4.80
N THR A 449 -18.62 -4.83 5.57
CA THR A 449 -17.63 -3.79 5.20
C THR A 449 -16.18 -4.25 5.41
N ARG A 450 -15.98 -5.46 5.94
CA ARG A 450 -14.65 -6.04 6.16
C ARG A 450 -14.24 -6.83 4.93
N GLU A 451 -13.08 -6.46 4.40
CA GLU A 451 -12.53 -7.00 3.16
C GLU A 451 -12.45 -8.52 3.18
N GLU A 452 -13.15 -9.14 2.23
CA GLU A 452 -12.78 -10.40 1.62
C GLU A 452 -13.61 -10.55 0.32
N ALA A 453 -12.94 -10.35 -0.83
CA ALA A 453 -13.38 -10.72 -2.19
C ALA A 453 -14.42 -9.84 -2.96
N LEU A 454 -14.21 -8.52 -3.07
CA LEU A 454 -14.86 -7.71 -4.13
C LEU A 454 -13.85 -7.33 -5.22
N GLY A 455 -14.10 -7.76 -6.47
CA GLY A 455 -13.33 -7.30 -7.63
C GLY A 455 -13.74 -5.88 -8.06
N ASP A 456 -12.92 -5.23 -8.90
CA ASP A 456 -13.15 -3.87 -9.40
C ASP A 456 -14.56 -3.69 -10.01
N GLU A 457 -15.02 -4.64 -10.82
CA GLU A 457 -16.35 -4.60 -11.43
C GLU A 457 -17.47 -4.69 -10.39
N ALA A 458 -17.30 -5.51 -9.35
CA ALA A 458 -18.30 -5.63 -8.28
C ALA A 458 -18.41 -4.32 -7.49
N ILE A 459 -17.29 -3.66 -7.20
CA ILE A 459 -17.28 -2.34 -6.55
C ILE A 459 -17.96 -1.29 -7.42
N TRP A 460 -17.66 -1.25 -8.72
CA TRP A 460 -18.31 -0.35 -9.67
C TRP A 460 -19.83 -0.54 -9.70
N LEU A 461 -20.31 -1.78 -9.77
CA LEU A 461 -21.75 -2.09 -9.71
C LEU A 461 -22.40 -1.68 -8.37
N LEU A 462 -21.68 -1.83 -7.25
CA LEU A 462 -22.14 -1.36 -5.94
C LEU A 462 -22.24 0.17 -5.89
N GLN A 463 -21.26 0.89 -6.44
CA GLN A 463 -21.30 2.36 -6.53
C GLN A 463 -22.53 2.82 -7.30
N ARG A 464 -22.77 2.27 -8.50
CA ARG A 464 -23.94 2.60 -9.33
C ARG A 464 -25.25 2.30 -8.60
N SER A 465 -25.36 1.12 -8.00
CA SER A 465 -26.58 0.68 -7.29
C SER A 465 -26.87 1.57 -6.09
N PHE A 466 -25.83 1.92 -5.31
CA PHE A 466 -25.97 2.81 -4.18
C PHE A 466 -26.32 4.24 -4.60
N LEU A 467 -25.68 4.77 -5.65
CA LEU A 467 -26.01 6.09 -6.20
C LEU A 467 -27.47 6.16 -6.64
N ALA A 468 -27.98 5.13 -7.34
CA ALA A 468 -29.39 5.06 -7.69
C ALA A 468 -30.31 5.09 -6.45
N HIS A 469 -29.94 4.36 -5.39
CA HIS A 469 -30.68 4.36 -4.11
C HIS A 469 -30.67 5.73 -3.42
N ILE A 470 -29.49 6.34 -3.22
CA ILE A 470 -29.35 7.58 -2.45
C ILE A 470 -29.88 8.80 -3.22
N PHE A 471 -29.73 8.87 -4.55
CA PHE A 471 -30.34 9.93 -5.35
C PHE A 471 -31.88 9.88 -5.31
N ALA A 472 -32.43 8.67 -5.23
CA ALA A 472 -33.86 8.46 -5.03
C ALA A 472 -34.33 8.92 -3.65
N ASP A 473 -33.62 8.54 -2.60
CA ASP A 473 -33.92 8.93 -1.21
C ASP A 473 -33.86 10.45 -1.02
N ARG A 474 -32.83 11.09 -1.58
CA ARG A 474 -32.61 12.55 -1.53
C ARG A 474 -33.45 13.36 -2.52
N ARG A 475 -34.31 12.70 -3.30
CA ARG A 475 -35.23 13.33 -4.29
C ARG A 475 -34.52 14.17 -5.36
N VAL A 476 -33.31 13.79 -5.76
CA VAL A 476 -32.52 14.44 -6.83
C VAL A 476 -32.30 13.53 -8.04
N ARG A 477 -33.21 12.58 -8.28
CA ARG A 477 -33.13 11.58 -9.37
C ARG A 477 -32.80 12.14 -10.76
N ARG A 478 -33.17 13.39 -11.04
CA ARG A 478 -32.86 14.07 -12.31
C ARG A 478 -31.35 14.17 -12.60
N LEU A 479 -30.51 14.18 -11.56
CA LEU A 479 -29.06 14.27 -11.67
C LEU A 479 -28.38 12.90 -11.73
N LEU A 480 -29.13 11.81 -11.53
CA LEU A 480 -28.56 10.46 -11.48
C LEU A 480 -27.86 10.06 -12.79
N PRO A 481 -28.41 10.29 -14.00
CA PRO A 481 -27.72 9.90 -15.23
C PRO A 481 -26.35 10.57 -15.36
N LEU A 482 -26.25 11.84 -14.96
CA LEU A 482 -24.98 12.58 -14.97
C LEU A 482 -23.97 11.99 -13.97
N ALA A 483 -24.41 11.66 -12.76
CA ALA A 483 -23.56 11.02 -11.77
C ALA A 483 -23.06 9.64 -12.23
N LEU A 484 -23.94 8.85 -12.87
CA LEU A 484 -23.58 7.54 -13.40
C LEU A 484 -22.60 7.63 -14.57
N ASP A 485 -22.77 8.60 -15.47
CA ASP A 485 -21.83 8.80 -16.58
C ASP A 485 -20.40 9.11 -16.06
N LEU A 486 -20.27 9.95 -15.02
CA LEU A 486 -18.97 10.22 -14.39
C LEU A 486 -18.37 8.99 -13.73
N VAL A 487 -19.18 8.17 -13.04
CA VAL A 487 -18.72 6.93 -12.39
C VAL A 487 -18.27 5.92 -13.44
N ASP A 488 -19.09 5.71 -14.48
CA ASP A 488 -18.84 4.76 -15.55
C ASP A 488 -17.60 5.17 -16.35
N TYR A 489 -17.43 6.47 -16.63
CA TYR A 489 -16.23 6.99 -17.29
C TYR A 489 -14.96 6.68 -16.49
N HIS A 490 -14.91 7.03 -15.20
CA HIS A 490 -13.70 6.85 -14.40
C HIS A 490 -13.39 5.37 -14.13
N TYR A 491 -14.41 4.51 -14.08
CA TYR A 491 -14.21 3.06 -14.05
C TYR A 491 -13.52 2.57 -15.33
N HIS A 492 -14.05 2.94 -16.51
CA HIS A 492 -13.47 2.54 -17.78
C HIS A 492 -12.08 3.15 -18.02
N TYR A 493 -11.87 4.42 -17.64
CA TYR A 493 -10.57 5.07 -17.66
C TYR A 493 -9.53 4.29 -16.87
N ALA A 494 -9.84 3.96 -15.61
CA ALA A 494 -8.92 3.21 -14.76
C ALA A 494 -8.68 1.79 -15.28
N ALA A 495 -9.71 1.14 -15.83
CA ALA A 495 -9.58 -0.18 -16.43
C ALA A 495 -8.74 -0.18 -17.73
N ALA A 496 -8.74 0.92 -18.49
CA ALA A 496 -7.87 1.11 -19.64
C ALA A 496 -6.42 1.38 -19.22
N LEU A 497 -6.22 2.22 -18.20
CA LEU A 497 -4.90 2.58 -17.66
C LEU A 497 -4.12 1.40 -17.09
N LEU A 498 -4.81 0.49 -16.39
CA LEU A 498 -4.17 -0.66 -15.74
C LEU A 498 -3.98 -1.86 -16.66
N ALA A 499 -4.59 -1.85 -17.84
CA ALA A 499 -4.47 -2.95 -18.77
C ALA A 499 -3.19 -2.82 -19.60
N PRO A 500 -2.50 -3.94 -19.90
CA PRO A 500 -1.30 -3.91 -20.73
C PRO A 500 -1.66 -3.38 -22.12
N PRO A 501 -0.95 -2.36 -22.65
CA PRO A 501 -1.18 -1.88 -24.00
C PRO A 501 -0.79 -2.97 -25.02
N PRO A 502 -1.49 -3.06 -26.17
CA PRO A 502 -1.10 -3.99 -27.23
C PRO A 502 0.21 -3.53 -27.89
N GLU A 503 0.90 -4.46 -28.54
CA GLU A 503 1.93 -4.08 -29.51
C GLU A 503 1.26 -3.39 -30.71
N LEU A 504 1.72 -2.18 -31.02
CA LEU A 504 1.20 -1.42 -32.15
C LEU A 504 1.76 -1.97 -33.46
N PRO A 505 0.93 -2.17 -34.49
CA PRO A 505 1.39 -2.55 -35.81
C PRO A 505 2.23 -1.42 -36.44
N THR A 506 3.20 -1.79 -37.28
CA THR A 506 3.93 -0.81 -38.10
C THR A 506 3.07 -0.35 -39.29
N ASP A 507 3.29 0.88 -39.78
CA ASP A 507 2.64 1.38 -41.01
C ASP A 507 2.80 0.40 -42.18
N ARG A 508 3.97 -0.24 -42.27
CA ARG A 508 4.28 -1.24 -43.30
C ARG A 508 3.47 -2.54 -43.15
N SER A 509 3.17 -2.96 -41.92
CA SER A 509 2.33 -4.13 -41.68
C SER A 509 0.86 -3.87 -41.97
N LEU A 510 0.37 -2.65 -41.77
CA LEU A 510 -1.01 -2.29 -42.11
C LEU A 510 -1.21 -2.09 -43.62
N ALA A 511 -0.29 -1.41 -44.30
CA ALA A 511 -0.42 -1.07 -45.72
C ALA A 511 -0.51 -2.27 -46.69
N GLY A 512 -0.17 -3.48 -46.24
CA GLY A 512 -0.26 -4.71 -47.04
C GLY A 512 -1.48 -5.59 -46.75
N LEU A 513 -2.34 -5.21 -45.81
CA LEU A 513 -3.49 -6.00 -45.38
C LEU A 513 -4.78 -5.46 -45.97
N ASN A 514 -5.64 -6.33 -46.49
CA ASN A 514 -7.05 -5.97 -46.65
C ASN A 514 -7.71 -6.06 -45.26
N ILE A 515 -7.89 -4.93 -44.59
CA ILE A 515 -8.35 -4.87 -43.20
C ILE A 515 -9.72 -5.53 -43.02
N LEU A 516 -10.59 -5.47 -44.04
CA LEU A 516 -11.92 -6.07 -44.01
C LEU A 516 -11.90 -7.61 -44.06
N ASP A 517 -10.82 -8.21 -44.58
CA ASP A 517 -10.64 -9.66 -44.57
C ASP A 517 -10.06 -10.19 -43.26
N GLN A 518 -9.65 -9.31 -42.35
CA GLN A 518 -9.01 -9.70 -41.10
C GLN A 518 -10.01 -10.07 -40.01
N VAL A 519 -9.60 -10.97 -39.12
CA VAL A 519 -10.30 -11.24 -37.87
C VAL A 519 -9.70 -10.35 -36.79
N MET A 520 -10.51 -9.45 -36.24
CA MET A 520 -10.07 -8.43 -35.29
C MET A 520 -10.83 -8.55 -33.97
N CYS A 521 -10.22 -8.09 -32.89
CA CYS A 521 -10.90 -7.88 -31.61
C CYS A 521 -10.41 -6.60 -30.94
N LEU A 522 -11.21 -6.06 -30.03
CA LEU A 522 -10.78 -4.97 -29.15
C LEU A 522 -9.48 -5.34 -28.42
N ALA A 523 -8.58 -4.37 -28.28
CA ALA A 523 -7.39 -4.57 -27.47
C ALA A 523 -7.77 -4.74 -25.99
N PRO A 524 -7.02 -5.52 -25.20
CA PRO A 524 -7.29 -5.72 -23.77
C PRO A 524 -7.32 -4.41 -22.96
N SER A 525 -6.70 -3.35 -23.46
CA SER A 525 -6.63 -2.02 -22.86
C SER A 525 -7.68 -1.04 -23.37
N THR A 526 -8.51 -1.42 -24.33
CA THR A 526 -9.58 -0.59 -24.85
C THR A 526 -10.90 -0.85 -24.13
N ARG A 527 -11.64 0.22 -23.84
CA ARG A 527 -12.99 0.17 -23.28
C ARG A 527 -13.95 0.90 -24.20
N LEU A 528 -15.14 0.32 -24.35
CA LEU A 528 -16.27 0.94 -25.02
C LEU A 528 -17.31 1.26 -23.96
N ALA A 529 -17.80 2.50 -23.96
CA ALA A 529 -18.78 2.97 -22.99
C ALA A 529 -19.90 3.77 -23.68
N ARG A 530 -21.11 3.69 -23.13
CA ARG A 530 -22.26 4.48 -23.57
C ARG A 530 -22.63 5.44 -22.44
N PHE A 531 -22.87 6.69 -22.77
CA PHE A 531 -23.19 7.73 -21.79
C PHE A 531 -24.51 8.42 -22.14
N SER A 532 -25.15 8.99 -21.12
CA SER A 532 -26.40 9.74 -21.23
C SER A 532 -26.19 11.17 -21.74
N TYR A 533 -24.99 11.71 -21.55
CA TYR A 533 -24.52 13.01 -22.00
C TYR A 533 -23.31 12.86 -22.93
N GLU A 534 -22.95 13.95 -23.62
CA GLU A 534 -21.69 14.02 -24.37
C GLU A 534 -20.54 14.02 -23.38
N ILE A 535 -19.79 12.90 -23.33
CA ILE A 535 -18.81 12.70 -22.27
C ILE A 535 -17.66 13.69 -22.38
N THR A 536 -17.26 14.07 -23.59
CA THR A 536 -16.17 15.03 -23.81
C THR A 536 -16.51 16.40 -23.20
N ASP A 537 -17.73 16.88 -23.44
CA ASP A 537 -18.27 18.11 -22.82
C ASP A 537 -18.27 18.04 -21.29
N LEU A 538 -18.64 16.89 -20.71
CA LEU A 538 -18.64 16.69 -19.26
C LEU A 538 -17.23 16.75 -18.66
N LEU A 539 -16.23 16.20 -19.36
CA LEU A 539 -14.84 16.21 -18.91
C LEU A 539 -14.23 17.61 -18.98
N GLU A 540 -14.62 18.40 -19.98
CA GLU A 540 -14.20 19.81 -20.11
C GLU A 540 -14.80 20.71 -19.02
N ALA A 541 -15.98 20.35 -18.47
CA ALA A 541 -16.61 21.10 -17.38
C ALA A 541 -15.85 21.02 -16.05
N GLY A 542 -14.93 20.06 -15.89
CA GLY A 542 -14.08 19.90 -14.71
C GLY A 542 -14.84 19.53 -13.42
N ASN A 543 -14.30 19.92 -12.26
CA ASN A 543 -14.82 19.55 -10.93
C ASN A 543 -16.05 20.35 -10.46
N ALA A 544 -16.94 20.76 -11.38
CA ALA A 544 -18.13 21.54 -11.04
C ALA A 544 -19.19 20.71 -10.29
N ASP A 545 -20.05 21.38 -9.50
CA ASP A 545 -21.22 20.74 -8.87
C ASP A 545 -22.13 20.18 -9.97
N LEU A 546 -22.60 18.93 -9.82
CA LEU A 546 -23.54 18.32 -10.77
C LEU A 546 -24.79 19.17 -11.02
N ARG A 547 -25.19 20.03 -10.07
CA ARG A 547 -26.31 20.96 -10.24
C ARG A 547 -25.99 22.06 -11.24
N GLU A 548 -24.74 22.53 -11.28
CA GLU A 548 -24.26 23.53 -12.25
C GLU A 548 -24.13 22.88 -13.63
N ILE A 549 -23.50 21.71 -13.69
CA ILE A 549 -23.39 20.92 -14.93
C ILE A 549 -24.78 20.61 -15.49
N GLY A 550 -25.69 20.08 -14.67
CA GLY A 550 -27.06 19.77 -15.10
C GLY A 550 -27.93 20.98 -15.45
N ALA A 551 -27.48 22.21 -15.15
CA ALA A 551 -28.12 23.44 -15.62
C ALA A 551 -27.55 23.91 -16.98
N CYS A 552 -26.30 23.57 -17.27
CA CYS A 552 -25.61 23.94 -18.50
C CYS A 552 -25.80 22.92 -19.64
N PHE A 553 -25.92 21.63 -19.31
CA PHE A 553 -25.96 20.55 -20.29
C PHE A 553 -27.32 19.87 -20.36
N SER A 554 -27.76 19.55 -21.57
CA SER A 554 -28.94 18.72 -21.83
C SER A 554 -28.50 17.29 -22.18
N PRO A 555 -29.29 16.25 -21.83
CA PRO A 555 -28.98 14.88 -22.22
C PRO A 555 -28.80 14.76 -23.74
N SER A 556 -27.64 14.23 -24.13
CA SER A 556 -27.27 13.96 -25.51
C SER A 556 -26.45 12.68 -25.50
N PRO A 557 -27.04 11.51 -25.80
CA PRO A 557 -26.33 10.24 -25.69
C PRO A 557 -25.03 10.24 -26.51
N SER A 558 -23.97 9.69 -25.93
CA SER A 558 -22.68 9.54 -26.61
C SER A 558 -22.17 8.10 -26.50
N TRP A 559 -21.39 7.70 -27.50
CA TRP A 559 -20.77 6.39 -27.61
C TRP A 559 -19.26 6.59 -27.64
N ALA A 560 -18.55 6.19 -26.59
CA ALA A 560 -17.14 6.51 -26.45
C ALA A 560 -16.24 5.28 -26.57
N VAL A 561 -15.05 5.50 -27.10
CA VAL A 561 -13.90 4.59 -26.97
C VAL A 561 -12.87 5.24 -26.05
N ILE A 562 -12.38 4.46 -25.09
CA ILE A 562 -11.37 4.86 -24.10
C ILE A 562 -10.18 3.91 -24.24
N TYR A 563 -8.98 4.44 -24.52
CA TYR A 563 -7.82 3.62 -24.84
C TYR A 563 -6.50 4.33 -24.49
N PRO A 564 -5.43 3.60 -24.15
CA PRO A 564 -4.12 4.19 -23.92
C PRO A 564 -3.43 4.57 -25.23
N ARG A 565 -2.75 5.72 -25.23
CA ARG A 565 -1.86 6.17 -26.31
C ARG A 565 -0.63 6.82 -25.69
N GLY A 566 0.52 6.18 -25.84
CA GLY A 566 1.73 6.60 -25.13
C GLY A 566 1.58 6.44 -23.62
N ASN A 567 1.75 7.52 -22.87
CA ASN A 567 1.61 7.53 -21.40
C ASN A 567 0.25 8.08 -20.92
N ASP A 568 -0.66 8.39 -21.83
CA ASP A 568 -1.96 9.01 -21.55
C ASP A 568 -3.13 8.10 -21.96
N ILE A 569 -4.32 8.42 -21.44
CA ILE A 569 -5.57 7.75 -21.80
C ILE A 569 -6.42 8.72 -22.61
N PHE A 570 -6.79 8.30 -23.82
CA PHE A 570 -7.61 9.06 -24.74
C PHE A 570 -9.06 8.61 -24.63
N THR A 571 -9.97 9.56 -24.84
CA THR A 571 -11.41 9.33 -24.92
C THR A 571 -11.94 10.03 -26.15
N GLU A 572 -12.58 9.28 -27.03
CA GLU A 572 -13.17 9.81 -28.25
C GLU A 572 -14.63 9.40 -28.37
N SER A 573 -15.48 10.34 -28.77
CA SER A 573 -16.88 10.10 -29.09
C SER A 573 -17.01 9.63 -30.54
N LEU A 574 -17.70 8.50 -30.72
CA LEU A 574 -17.93 7.83 -31.98
C LEU A 574 -19.38 8.00 -32.41
N LEU A 575 -19.61 7.91 -33.73
CA LEU A 575 -20.96 7.62 -34.22
C LEU A 575 -21.37 6.22 -33.76
N GLU A 576 -22.65 6.05 -33.44
CA GLU A 576 -23.22 4.78 -32.98
C GLU A 576 -22.85 3.60 -33.89
N SER A 577 -22.86 3.81 -35.20
CA SER A 577 -22.54 2.76 -36.18
C SER A 577 -21.08 2.26 -36.08
N TYR A 578 -20.12 3.15 -35.83
CA TYR A 578 -18.71 2.81 -35.64
C TYR A 578 -18.43 2.21 -34.26
N PHE A 579 -19.15 2.66 -33.23
CA PHE A 579 -19.15 2.00 -31.92
C PHE A 579 -19.62 0.55 -32.03
N LEU A 580 -20.76 0.31 -32.69
CA LEU A 580 -21.32 -1.02 -32.90
C LEU A 580 -20.41 -1.89 -33.79
N LEU A 581 -19.66 -1.29 -34.70
CA LEU A 581 -18.62 -1.98 -35.46
C LEU A 581 -17.55 -2.52 -34.50
N LEU A 582 -16.96 -1.67 -33.66
CA LEU A 582 -15.95 -2.10 -32.67
C LEU A 582 -16.49 -3.15 -31.68
N GLU A 583 -17.71 -2.97 -31.16
CA GLU A 583 -18.37 -3.94 -30.26
C GLU A 583 -18.61 -5.29 -30.96
N GLY A 584 -18.79 -5.28 -32.28
CA GLY A 584 -18.97 -6.48 -33.09
C GLY A 584 -17.70 -7.27 -33.41
N LEU A 585 -16.51 -6.71 -33.17
CA LEU A 585 -15.22 -7.36 -33.40
C LEU A 585 -14.89 -8.32 -32.25
N ASP A 586 -15.34 -9.56 -32.40
CA ASP A 586 -15.26 -10.61 -31.39
C ASP A 586 -14.02 -11.51 -31.48
N GLY A 587 -13.13 -11.26 -32.44
CA GLY A 587 -11.97 -12.11 -32.71
C GLY A 587 -12.32 -13.46 -33.34
N CYS A 588 -13.53 -13.62 -33.87
CA CYS A 588 -14.01 -14.83 -34.55
C CYS A 588 -14.47 -14.55 -36.00
N ARG A 589 -15.13 -13.41 -36.25
CA ARG A 589 -15.64 -13.04 -37.58
C ARG A 589 -14.69 -12.10 -38.31
N ARG A 590 -14.75 -12.10 -39.66
CA ARG A 590 -14.04 -11.09 -40.45
C ARG A 590 -14.67 -9.72 -40.25
N ALA A 591 -13.84 -8.69 -40.21
CA ALA A 591 -14.31 -7.31 -40.03
C ALA A 591 -15.35 -6.92 -41.11
N GLY A 592 -15.14 -7.33 -42.36
CA GLY A 592 -16.07 -7.12 -43.48
C GLY A 592 -17.45 -7.73 -43.26
N ASP A 593 -17.57 -8.87 -42.56
CA ASP A 593 -18.86 -9.49 -42.23
C ASP A 593 -19.63 -8.62 -41.22
N VAL A 594 -18.92 -8.01 -40.27
CA VAL A 594 -19.49 -7.09 -39.28
C VAL A 594 -19.93 -5.79 -39.96
N VAL A 595 -19.10 -5.23 -40.83
CA VAL A 595 -19.39 -4.03 -41.66
C VAL A 595 -20.64 -4.25 -42.51
N ALA A 596 -20.72 -5.39 -43.22
CA ALA A 596 -21.88 -5.72 -44.05
C ALA A 596 -23.16 -5.85 -43.23
N ARG A 597 -23.09 -6.47 -42.04
CA ARG A 597 -24.23 -6.60 -41.12
C ARG A 597 -24.75 -5.24 -40.62
N LEU A 598 -23.86 -4.28 -40.41
CA LEU A 598 -24.20 -2.92 -39.97
C LEU A 598 -24.54 -1.98 -41.13
N ALA A 599 -24.47 -2.46 -42.38
CA ALA A 599 -24.69 -1.67 -43.60
C ALA A 599 -23.81 -0.41 -43.71
N LEU A 600 -22.56 -0.52 -43.24
CA LEU A 600 -21.57 0.56 -43.31
C LEU A 600 -20.91 0.62 -44.70
N PRO A 601 -20.52 1.82 -45.21
CA PRO A 601 -19.71 1.94 -46.41
C PRO A 601 -18.35 1.24 -46.20
N GLY A 602 -18.01 0.30 -47.08
CA GLY A 602 -16.82 -0.55 -46.90
C GLY A 602 -15.51 0.23 -46.86
N GLU A 603 -15.37 1.28 -47.67
CA GLU A 603 -14.17 2.13 -47.73
C GLU A 603 -13.99 2.94 -46.44
N GLU A 604 -15.03 3.66 -45.98
CA GLU A 604 -14.98 4.41 -44.71
C GLU A 604 -14.76 3.50 -43.49
N ALA A 605 -15.39 2.32 -43.48
CA ALA A 605 -15.18 1.34 -42.43
C ALA A 605 -13.76 0.76 -42.44
N ALA A 606 -13.15 0.59 -43.61
CA ALA A 606 -11.77 0.15 -43.72
C ALA A 606 -10.81 1.22 -43.17
N GLU A 607 -10.96 2.48 -43.58
CA GLU A 607 -10.15 3.61 -43.07
C GLU A 607 -10.25 3.73 -41.55
N PHE A 608 -11.47 3.63 -41.00
CA PHE A 608 -11.67 3.66 -39.55
C PHE A 608 -10.99 2.49 -38.83
N LEU A 609 -11.06 1.27 -39.36
CA LEU A 609 -10.42 0.10 -38.76
C LEU A 609 -8.89 0.13 -38.88
N GLU A 610 -8.35 0.72 -39.95
CA GLU A 610 -6.92 0.98 -40.09
C GLU A 610 -6.44 1.96 -39.02
N PHE A 611 -7.17 3.07 -38.81
CA PHE A 611 -6.91 4.00 -37.72
C PHE A 611 -6.99 3.29 -36.36
N ALA A 612 -8.05 2.54 -36.10
CA ALA A 612 -8.23 1.83 -34.84
C ALA A 612 -7.11 0.81 -34.58
N ALA A 613 -6.60 0.14 -35.62
CA ALA A 613 -5.47 -0.77 -35.48
C ALA A 613 -4.16 -0.02 -35.21
N ALA A 614 -3.93 1.11 -35.89
CA ALA A 614 -2.74 1.94 -35.72
C ALA A 614 -2.65 2.55 -34.31
N GLU A 615 -3.78 2.95 -33.74
CA GLU A 615 -3.87 3.49 -32.37
C GLU A 615 -3.96 2.41 -31.28
N GLY A 616 -3.99 1.13 -31.66
CA GLY A 616 -4.09 0.02 -30.71
C GLY A 616 -5.46 -0.12 -30.04
N ILE A 617 -6.52 0.46 -30.63
CA ILE A 617 -7.92 0.28 -30.22
C ILE A 617 -8.38 -1.16 -30.50
N VAL A 618 -7.88 -1.74 -31.59
CA VAL A 618 -8.13 -3.14 -31.99
C VAL A 618 -6.83 -3.85 -32.30
N THR A 619 -6.84 -5.17 -32.19
CA THR A 619 -5.74 -6.04 -32.57
C THR A 619 -6.17 -6.96 -33.70
N VAL A 620 -5.26 -7.20 -34.65
CA VAL A 620 -5.43 -8.19 -35.71
C VAL A 620 -4.96 -9.53 -35.18
N ARG A 621 -5.83 -10.55 -35.19
CA ARG A 621 -5.38 -11.92 -34.93
C ARG A 621 -4.67 -12.45 -36.16
N ASN A 622 -3.38 -12.70 -36.05
CA ASN A 622 -2.68 -13.54 -37.01
C ASN A 622 -3.26 -14.95 -36.87
N CYS A 623 -4.06 -15.39 -37.86
CA CYS A 623 -4.38 -16.81 -38.01
C CYS A 623 -3.07 -17.55 -38.33
N SER A 624 -2.39 -18.06 -37.31
CA SER A 624 -1.37 -19.10 -37.46
C SER A 624 -2.02 -20.47 -37.57
#